data_AF-A0A2H0SGA9-F1
#
_entry.id   AF-A0A2H0SGA9-F1
#
_cell.length_a   1.000
_cell.length_b   1.000
_cell.length_c   1.000
_cell.angle_alpha   90.00
_cell.angle_beta   90.00
_cell.angle_gamma   90.00
#
_symmetry.space_group_name_H-M   'P 1'
#
loop_
_entity.id
_entity.type
_entity.pdbx_description
1 polymer ?
#
loop_
_entity_poly.entity_id
_entity_poly.type
_entity_poly.pdbx_seq_one_letter_code
_entity_poly.pdbx_strand_id
1 'polypeptide(L)'
;VGNDEYLKYLFAYIHLNPVKLIDPEWKEKGIFDIEKVKEHLNSYKYSSYLDYIGQGREESAILNKSAFPEYFANFKDFDDFISEWLNYQ
;
A
#
# COMPACT_ATOMS: atom_id res chain seq x y z
N VAL A 1 9.09 -9.60 20.51
CA VAL A 1 9.22 -8.72 19.33
C VAL A 1 9.05 -9.62 18.12
N GLY A 2 7.92 -9.50 17.43
CA GLY A 2 7.48 -10.47 16.43
C GLY A 2 6.00 -10.78 16.62
N ASN A 3 5.17 -10.40 15.65
CA ASN A 3 4.97 -11.22 14.44
C ASN A 3 3.95 -10.55 13.50
N ASP A 4 3.13 -9.62 14.01
CA ASP A 4 2.01 -9.03 13.26
C ASP A 4 2.24 -7.56 12.84
N GLU A 5 2.57 -6.70 13.80
CA GLU A 5 2.74 -5.25 13.55
C GLU A 5 3.91 -4.96 12.61
N TYR A 6 5.03 -5.66 12.77
CA TYR A 6 6.19 -5.52 11.88
C TYR A 6 5.84 -5.94 10.45
N LEU A 7 5.03 -7.00 10.30
CA LEU A 7 4.59 -7.45 8.98
C LEU A 7 3.62 -6.46 8.35
N LYS A 8 2.68 -5.90 9.12
CA LYS A 8 1.81 -4.79 8.67
C LYS A 8 2.63 -3.59 8.23
N TYR A 9 3.60 -3.15 9.04
CA TYR A 9 4.49 -2.05 8.66
C TYR A 9 5.23 -2.34 7.35
N LEU A 10 5.84 -3.51 7.21
CA LEU A 10 6.56 -3.90 6.00
C LEU A 10 5.62 -3.93 4.79
N PHE A 11 4.40 -4.42 4.99
CA PHE A 11 3.38 -4.49 3.95
C PHE A 11 2.93 -3.10 3.47
N ALA A 12 2.67 -2.16 4.39
CA ALA A 12 2.42 -0.77 4.05
C ALA A 12 3.61 -0.15 3.31
N TYR A 13 4.83 -0.35 3.84
CA TYR A 13 6.05 0.21 3.28
C TYR A 13 6.31 -0.26 1.84
N ILE A 14 6.09 -1.55 1.53
CA ILE A 14 6.19 -2.08 0.16
C ILE A 14 5.24 -1.31 -0.78
N HIS A 15 3.99 -1.12 -0.37
CA HIS A 15 2.97 -0.46 -1.19
C HIS A 15 3.14 1.05 -1.28
N LEU A 16 3.74 1.70 -0.28
CA LEU A 16 4.00 3.14 -0.26
C LEU A 16 5.36 3.52 -0.86
N ASN A 17 6.26 2.57 -1.10
CA ASN A 17 7.56 2.88 -1.72
C ASN A 17 7.49 3.66 -3.06
N PRO A 18 6.52 3.42 -3.96
CA PRO A 18 6.37 4.20 -5.20
C PRO A 18 6.19 5.70 -4.97
N VAL A 19 5.67 6.13 -3.81
CA VAL A 19 5.50 7.55 -3.46
C VAL A 19 6.82 8.33 -3.58
N LYS A 20 7.96 7.68 -3.32
CA LYS A 20 9.29 8.28 -3.46
C LYS A 20 9.58 8.86 -4.86
N LEU A 21 8.90 8.37 -5.89
CA LEU A 21 9.07 8.84 -7.27
C LEU A 21 8.44 10.22 -7.51
N ILE A 22 7.43 10.59 -6.72
CA ILE A 22 6.69 11.84 -6.86
C ILE A 22 6.88 12.80 -5.68
N ASP A 23 7.27 12.27 -4.52
CA ASP A 23 7.58 13.00 -3.30
C ASP A 23 8.77 12.32 -2.60
N PRO A 24 10.02 12.67 -2.93
CA PRO A 24 11.20 11.96 -2.43
C PRO A 24 11.44 12.05 -0.92
N GLU A 25 10.91 13.07 -0.25
CA GLU A 25 11.10 13.37 1.17
C GLU A 25 9.89 12.98 2.03
N TRP A 26 8.94 12.21 1.46
CA TRP A 26 7.66 11.88 2.10
C TRP A 26 7.78 11.17 3.46
N LYS A 27 8.90 10.47 3.70
CA LYS A 27 9.13 9.75 4.96
C LYS A 27 9.58 10.68 6.07
N GLU A 28 10.35 11.71 5.73
CA GLU A 28 10.94 12.65 6.67
C GLU A 28 10.02 13.85 6.93
N LYS A 29 9.25 14.27 5.92
CA LYS A 29 8.40 15.48 5.97
C LYS A 29 6.90 15.16 6.01
N GLY A 30 6.53 13.89 5.90
CA GLY A 30 5.15 13.49 5.67
C GLY A 30 4.70 13.78 4.24
N ILE A 31 3.45 13.42 3.93
CA ILE A 31 2.87 13.60 2.60
C ILE A 31 2.18 14.95 2.52
N PHE A 32 2.59 15.78 1.57
CA PHE A 32 2.01 17.12 1.38
C PHE A 32 0.66 17.08 0.64
N ASP A 33 0.56 16.21 -0.38
CA ASP A 33 -0.62 16.10 -1.25
C ASP A 33 -1.07 14.64 -1.34
N ILE A 34 -1.98 14.27 -0.43
CA ILE A 34 -2.49 12.90 -0.30
C ILE A 34 -3.25 12.47 -1.55
N GLU A 35 -4.01 13.36 -2.19
CA GLU A 35 -4.79 13.03 -3.38
C GLU A 35 -3.85 12.70 -4.55
N LYS A 36 -2.81 13.51 -4.78
CA LYS A 36 -1.79 13.21 -5.79
C LYS A 36 -1.07 11.90 -5.51
N VAL A 37 -0.81 11.58 -4.24
CA VAL A 37 -0.22 10.30 -3.85
C VAL A 37 -1.16 9.14 -4.15
N LYS A 38 -2.45 9.25 -3.82
CA LYS A 38 -3.46 8.23 -4.12
C LYS A 38 -3.59 8.01 -5.63
N GLU A 39 -3.65 9.08 -6.43
CA GLU A 39 -3.66 8.99 -7.90
C GLU A 39 -2.42 8.27 -8.44
N HIS A 40 -1.24 8.55 -7.88
CA HIS A 40 0.00 7.88 -8.27
C HIS A 40 -0.03 6.39 -7.92
N LEU A 41 -0.43 6.03 -6.70
CA LEU A 41 -0.54 4.63 -6.26
C LEU A 41 -1.56 3.85 -7.10
N ASN A 42 -2.71 4.46 -7.40
CA ASN A 42 -3.77 3.89 -8.24
C ASN A 42 -3.37 3.69 -9.72
N SER A 43 -2.31 4.33 -10.18
CA SER A 43 -1.82 4.22 -11.56
C SER A 43 -0.49 3.48 -11.69
N TYR A 44 0.18 3.17 -10.58
CA TYR A 44 1.49 2.54 -10.56
C TYR A 44 1.41 1.02 -10.77
N LYS A 45 1.55 0.60 -12.04
CA LYS A 45 1.39 -0.80 -12.48
C LYS A 45 2.41 -1.80 -11.91
N TYR A 46 3.55 -1.32 -11.41
CA TYR A 46 4.63 -2.17 -10.90
C TYR A 46 4.51 -2.47 -9.40
N SER A 47 3.28 -2.52 -8.88
CA SER A 47 2.97 -2.81 -7.48
C SER A 47 1.76 -3.73 -7.40
N SER A 48 1.74 -4.62 -6.39
CA SER A 48 0.55 -5.39 -6.05
C SER A 48 -0.56 -4.56 -5.41
N TYR A 49 -0.33 -3.27 -5.16
CA TYR A 49 -1.32 -2.33 -4.62
C TYR A 49 -2.66 -2.43 -5.36
N LEU A 50 -2.61 -2.46 -6.69
CA LEU A 50 -3.77 -2.57 -7.58
C LEU A 50 -4.63 -3.82 -7.26
N ASP A 51 -3.98 -4.94 -6.95
CA ASP A 51 -4.65 -6.18 -6.59
C ASP A 51 -5.39 -6.10 -5.23
N TYR A 52 -4.92 -5.25 -4.33
CA TYR A 52 -5.48 -5.06 -2.98
C TYR A 52 -6.55 -3.96 -2.92
N ILE A 53 -6.68 -3.14 -3.97
CA ILE A 53 -7.81 -2.21 -4.17
C ILE A 53 -8.87 -2.75 -5.15
N GLY A 54 -8.72 -4.01 -5.59
CA GLY A 54 -9.70 -4.68 -6.46
C GLY A 54 -9.55 -4.44 -7.96
N GLN A 55 -8.44 -3.84 -8.40
CA GLN A 55 -8.12 -3.76 -9.82
C GLN A 55 -7.43 -5.06 -10.27
N GLY A 56 -8.21 -5.95 -10.88
CA GLY A 56 -7.70 -7.20 -11.45
C GLY A 56 -6.73 -6.96 -12.60
N ARG A 57 -5.62 -7.68 -12.61
CA ARG A 57 -4.58 -7.63 -13.66
C ARG A 57 -4.05 -9.03 -13.96
N GLU A 58 -3.38 -9.21 -15.10
CA GLU A 58 -2.86 -10.53 -15.48
C GLU A 58 -1.81 -11.04 -14.48
N GLU A 59 -1.00 -10.13 -13.93
CA GLU A 59 0.02 -10.46 -12.94
C GLU A 59 -0.55 -10.85 -11.57
N SER A 60 -1.86 -10.71 -11.34
CA SER A 60 -2.50 -11.27 -10.13
C SER A 60 -2.27 -12.78 -10.03
N ALA A 61 -2.05 -13.46 -11.16
CA ALA A 61 -1.82 -14.90 -11.22
C ALA A 61 -0.54 -15.39 -10.53
N ILE A 62 0.45 -14.50 -10.32
CA ILE A 62 1.70 -14.85 -9.62
C ILE A 62 1.67 -14.49 -8.12
N LEU A 63 0.54 -13.98 -7.61
CA LEU A 63 0.37 -13.61 -6.21
C LEU A 63 -0.29 -14.74 -5.42
N ASN A 64 0.30 -15.10 -4.28
CA ASN A 64 -0.34 -15.97 -3.30
C ASN A 64 -0.91 -15.14 -2.14
N LYS A 65 -2.08 -14.53 -2.36
CA LYS A 65 -2.75 -13.72 -1.34
C LYS A 65 -3.15 -14.55 -0.10
N SER A 66 -3.48 -15.83 -0.29
CA SER A 66 -3.83 -16.75 0.82
C SER A 66 -2.66 -17.12 1.73
N ALA A 67 -1.41 -16.96 1.28
CA ALA A 67 -0.24 -17.16 2.15
C ALA A 67 0.03 -15.96 3.06
N PHE A 68 -0.58 -14.81 2.76
CA PHE A 68 -0.49 -13.64 3.61
C PHE A 68 -1.56 -13.72 4.70
N PRO A 69 -1.31 -13.24 5.93
CA PRO A 69 -2.33 -13.21 6.96
C PRO A 69 -3.60 -12.48 6.50
N GLU A 70 -4.76 -12.94 6.96
CA GLU A 70 -6.07 -12.32 6.67
C GLU A 70 -6.23 -10.99 7.44
N TYR A 71 -5.38 -10.01 7.17
CA TYR A 71 -5.45 -8.67 7.77
C TYR A 71 -6.58 -7.82 7.20
N PHE A 72 -6.99 -8.11 5.96
CA PHE A 72 -7.96 -7.33 5.23
C PHE A 72 -9.06 -8.28 4.77
N ALA A 73 -10.27 -8.12 5.30
CA ALA A 73 -11.40 -8.94 4.89
C ALA A 73 -11.95 -8.50 3.52
N ASN A 74 -11.71 -7.24 3.14
CA ASN A 74 -12.15 -6.66 1.87
C ASN A 74 -11.22 -5.52 1.42
N PHE A 75 -11.44 -4.99 0.20
CA PHE A 75 -10.63 -3.92 -0.37
C PHE A 75 -10.70 -2.60 0.42
N LYS A 76 -11.83 -2.32 1.08
CA LYS A 76 -11.98 -1.14 1.94
C LYS A 76 -11.06 -1.23 3.16
N ASP A 77 -10.93 -2.41 3.77
CA ASP A 77 -10.03 -2.58 4.93
C ASP A 77 -8.57 -2.27 4.56
N PHE A 78 -8.15 -2.67 3.36
CA PHE A 78 -6.82 -2.32 2.85
C PHE A 78 -6.68 -0.83 2.53
N ASP A 79 -7.70 -0.22 1.91
CA ASP A 79 -7.70 1.22 1.61
C ASP A 79 -7.68 2.08 2.88
N ASP A 80 -8.45 1.70 3.90
CA ASP A 80 -8.45 2.33 5.22
C ASP A 80 -7.05 2.20 5.85
N PHE A 81 -6.48 0.99 5.85
CA PHE A 81 -5.14 0.73 6.38
C PHE A 81 -4.07 1.59 5.69
N ILE A 82 -4.05 1.65 4.36
CA ILE A 82 -3.08 2.49 3.64
C ILE A 82 -3.34 3.98 3.92
N SER A 83 -4.61 4.39 3.97
CA SER A 83 -4.98 5.77 4.29
C SER A 83 -4.50 6.18 5.69
N GLU A 84 -4.53 5.29 6.68
CA GLU A 84 -3.94 5.57 8.00
C GLU A 84 -2.44 5.88 7.91
N TRP A 85 -1.68 5.09 7.13
CA TRP A 85 -0.25 5.34 6.92
C TRP A 85 0.04 6.62 6.13
N LEU A 86 -0.82 6.98 5.17
CA LEU A 86 -0.68 8.23 4.41
C LEU A 86 -0.91 9.47 5.28
N ASN A 87 -1.72 9.35 6.33
CA ASN A 87 -2.04 10.43 7.27
C ASN A 87 -1.15 10.44 8.52
N TYR A 88 -0.27 9.45 8.68
CA TYR A 88 0.63 9.35 9.83
C TYR A 88 1.71 10.45 9.77
N GLN A 89 1.86 11.20 10.87
CA GLN A 89 2.85 12.29 11.04
C GLN A 89 3.87 11.95 12.12
#